data_AF-A0A7X4HT59-F1
#
_entry.id   AF-A0A7X4HT59-F1
#
_cell.length_a   1.000
_cell.length_b   1.000
_cell.length_c   1.000
_cell.angle_alpha   90.00
_cell.angle_beta   90.00
_cell.angle_gamma   90.00
#
_symmetry.space_group_name_H-M   'P 1'
#
loop_
_entity.id
_entity.type
_entity.pdbx_description
1 polymer ?
#
loop_
_entity_poly.entity_id
_entity_poly.type
_entity_poly.pdbx_seq_one_letter_code
_entity_poly.pdbx_strand_id
1 'polypeptide(L)'
;MAISIALAACGPARMGAPVPRPFPSPSAPAVDAAPEAHPAPAAAAPAGGADFPLYLAMLEEVETGGDCLARPPGGSAIGCYQMTHAALRDVGFKNASGDWLDNAWGVDSDDEFQRNRRAQRAAMLRYTTNNWLQVAPCVKDLIGRTVGGVVLDQAALVSGAHLLGASGLVRFVRCGLRARCVSPEAAASNGGSRRLRANAVRRMRAAYGLRVLASTADSGSRCRLSG
;
A
#
# COMPACT_ATOMS: atom_id res chain seq x y z
N MET A 1 -9.25 32.68 -1.28
CA MET A 1 -9.39 32.36 0.16
C MET A 1 -8.70 31.01 0.40
N ALA A 2 -7.46 31.01 0.92
CA ALA A 2 -6.70 29.79 1.16
C ALA A 2 -6.93 29.34 2.62
N ILE A 3 -7.75 28.31 2.80
CA ILE A 3 -8.00 27.71 4.11
C ILE A 3 -6.76 26.86 4.49
N SER A 4 -5.84 27.47 5.24
CA SER A 4 -4.76 26.77 5.93
C SER A 4 -5.34 26.07 7.16
N ILE A 5 -5.73 24.80 7.03
CA ILE A 5 -6.10 23.98 8.18
C ILE A 5 -4.84 23.49 8.87
N ALA A 6 -4.71 23.88 10.15
CA ALA A 6 -3.67 23.43 11.04
C ALA A 6 -3.70 21.89 11.20
N LEU A 7 -2.58 21.25 10.88
CA LEU A 7 -2.26 19.83 11.10
C LEU A 7 -2.12 19.46 12.60
N ALA A 8 -2.69 20.26 13.50
CA ALA A 8 -2.35 20.28 14.93
C ALA A 8 -2.87 19.07 15.76
N ALA A 9 -3.70 18.20 15.18
CA ALA A 9 -4.30 17.08 15.93
C ALA A 9 -3.41 15.82 16.04
N CYS A 10 -2.35 15.69 15.22
CA CYS A 10 -1.30 14.72 15.50
C CYS A 10 -0.17 15.48 16.23
N GLY A 11 -0.14 15.43 17.56
CA GLY A 11 0.89 16.11 18.36
C GLY A 11 2.31 15.85 17.86
N PRO A 12 3.27 16.78 18.09
CA PRO A 12 4.64 16.59 17.67
C PRO A 12 5.16 15.29 18.28
N ALA A 13 5.68 14.39 17.44
CA ALA A 13 6.53 13.33 17.95
C ALA A 13 7.64 14.02 18.76
N ARG A 14 7.79 13.68 20.04
CA ARG A 14 8.90 14.16 20.87
C ARG A 14 10.20 13.86 20.11
N MET A 15 10.82 14.91 19.57
CA MET A 15 12.18 14.85 19.04
C MET A 15 13.09 14.63 20.25
N GLY A 16 13.46 13.38 20.51
CA GLY A 16 14.26 13.04 21.70
C GLY A 16 14.36 11.57 22.03
N ALA A 17 13.51 10.70 21.47
CA ALA A 17 13.80 9.26 21.45
C ALA A 17 14.73 8.97 20.25
N PRO A 18 15.74 8.09 20.37
CA PRO A 18 16.52 7.66 19.22
C PRO A 18 15.56 7.23 18.13
N VAL A 19 15.70 7.85 16.96
CA VAL A 19 14.97 7.46 15.75
C VAL A 19 15.26 5.98 15.53
N PRO A 20 14.27 5.07 15.55
CA PRO A 20 14.54 3.72 15.08
C PRO A 20 15.07 3.87 13.64
N ARG A 21 16.23 3.26 13.39
CA ARG A 21 16.91 3.27 12.09
C ARG A 21 15.89 2.98 10.97
N PRO A 22 16.09 3.44 9.72
CA PRO A 22 15.42 2.78 8.60
C PRO A 22 15.61 1.28 8.80
N PHE A 23 14.52 0.51 8.77
CA PHE A 23 14.63 -0.92 9.04
C PHE A 23 15.75 -1.45 8.13
N PRO A 24 16.87 -1.98 8.69
CA PRO A 24 17.65 -2.91 7.91
C PRO A 24 16.69 -4.00 7.44
N SER A 25 16.94 -4.57 6.26
CA SER A 25 16.34 -5.87 5.91
C SER A 25 16.37 -6.78 7.15
N PRO A 26 15.26 -7.43 7.53
CA PRO A 26 15.21 -8.10 8.82
C PRO A 26 16.17 -9.30 8.82
N SER A 27 17.33 -9.12 9.44
CA SER A 27 18.01 -10.20 10.13
C SER A 27 17.30 -10.36 11.48
N ALA A 28 16.45 -11.38 11.59
CA ALA A 28 15.94 -11.84 12.89
C ALA A 28 17.06 -12.58 13.66
N PRO A 29 17.08 -12.54 14.99
CA PRO A 29 17.89 -13.47 15.77
C PRO A 29 17.32 -14.90 15.63
N ALA A 30 18.21 -15.88 15.58
CA ALA A 30 17.86 -17.29 15.69
C ALA A 30 17.15 -17.53 17.03
N VAL A 31 15.90 -17.98 16.96
CA VAL A 31 15.24 -18.65 18.08
C VAL A 31 14.73 -19.98 17.54
N ASP A 32 15.33 -21.05 18.05
CA ASP A 32 14.86 -22.42 17.85
C ASP A 32 13.47 -22.55 18.49
N ALA A 33 12.44 -22.57 17.66
CA ALA A 33 11.15 -23.17 17.98
C ALA A 33 10.47 -23.58 16.68
N ALA A 34 10.10 -24.86 16.59
CA ALA A 34 9.36 -25.44 15.47
C ALA A 34 8.05 -24.66 15.18
N PRO A 35 7.59 -24.59 13.91
CA PRO A 35 6.44 -23.78 13.56
C PRO A 35 5.15 -24.48 14.01
N GLU A 36 4.44 -23.87 14.96
CA GLU A 36 3.00 -24.10 15.10
C GLU A 36 2.30 -23.53 13.85
N ALA A 37 1.43 -24.33 13.25
CA ALA A 37 0.64 -23.93 12.10
C ALA A 37 -0.19 -22.69 12.44
N HIS A 38 0.14 -21.55 11.81
CA HIS A 38 -0.66 -20.34 11.95
C HIS A 38 -2.04 -20.55 11.33
N PRO A 39 -3.14 -20.51 12.10
CA PRO A 39 -4.48 -20.52 11.51
C PRO A 39 -4.66 -19.26 10.67
N ALA A 40 -5.29 -19.41 9.50
CA ALA A 40 -5.67 -18.27 8.66
C ALA A 40 -6.48 -17.27 9.49
N PRO A 41 -6.09 -15.98 9.56
CA PRO A 41 -6.86 -15.01 10.32
C PRO A 41 -8.27 -14.89 9.73
N ALA A 42 -9.28 -14.89 10.61
CA ALA A 42 -10.66 -14.62 10.26
C ALA A 42 -10.76 -13.30 9.47
N ALA A 43 -11.55 -13.31 8.39
CA ALA A 43 -11.57 -12.27 7.38
C ALA A 43 -12.07 -10.92 7.92
N ALA A 44 -11.14 -10.06 8.35
CA ALA A 44 -11.41 -8.63 8.43
C ALA A 44 -11.79 -8.12 7.03
N ALA A 45 -12.78 -7.23 6.93
CA ALA A 45 -13.15 -6.62 5.66
C ALA A 45 -11.89 -6.02 5.00
N PRO A 46 -11.70 -6.21 3.68
CA PRO A 46 -10.49 -5.78 3.00
C PRO A 46 -10.28 -4.28 3.20
N ALA A 47 -9.06 -3.89 3.53
CA ALA A 47 -8.70 -2.48 3.52
C ALA A 47 -8.92 -1.92 2.11
N GLY A 48 -9.85 -0.97 1.95
CA GLY A 48 -10.41 -0.52 0.69
C GLY A 48 -11.94 -0.64 0.62
N GLY A 49 -12.56 -1.38 1.55
CA GLY A 49 -14.02 -1.54 1.61
C GLY A 49 -14.59 -2.17 0.32
N ALA A 50 -15.81 -1.80 -0.05
CA ALA A 50 -16.43 -2.22 -1.31
C ALA A 50 -15.63 -1.81 -2.57
N ASP A 51 -14.73 -0.83 -2.44
CA ASP A 51 -13.92 -0.30 -3.54
C ASP A 51 -12.61 -1.07 -3.73
N PHE A 52 -12.32 -2.10 -2.93
CA PHE A 52 -11.07 -2.86 -3.03
C PHE A 52 -10.82 -3.47 -4.43
N PRO A 53 -11.81 -4.02 -5.15
CA PRO A 53 -11.62 -4.46 -6.53
C PRO A 53 -11.22 -3.33 -7.49
N LEU A 54 -11.78 -2.13 -7.32
CA LEU A 54 -11.42 -0.96 -8.12
C LEU A 54 -10.00 -0.48 -7.81
N TYR A 55 -9.61 -0.52 -6.53
CA TYR A 55 -8.25 -0.26 -6.11
C TYR A 55 -7.24 -1.24 -6.74
N LEU A 56 -7.56 -2.54 -6.76
CA LEU A 56 -6.69 -3.52 -7.42
C LEU A 56 -6.60 -3.25 -8.93
N ALA A 57 -7.70 -3.01 -9.62
CA ALA A 57 -7.69 -2.71 -11.06
C ALA A 57 -6.84 -1.47 -11.38
N MET A 58 -6.94 -0.41 -10.57
CA MET A 58 -6.09 0.77 -10.66
C MET A 58 -4.62 0.45 -10.50
N LEU A 59 -4.31 -0.37 -9.50
CA LEU A 59 -2.93 -0.69 -9.17
C LEU A 59 -2.29 -1.57 -10.25
N GLU A 60 -3.02 -2.54 -10.81
CA GLU A 60 -2.56 -3.34 -11.97
C GLU A 60 -2.14 -2.42 -13.14
N GLU A 61 -2.99 -1.44 -13.46
CA GLU A 61 -2.73 -0.48 -14.53
C GLU A 61 -1.54 0.44 -14.21
N VAL A 62 -1.48 1.01 -13.00
CA VAL A 62 -0.43 1.98 -12.64
C VAL A 62 0.94 1.32 -12.41
N GLU A 63 0.98 0.06 -11.97
CA GLU A 63 2.23 -0.67 -11.75
C GLU A 63 2.79 -1.27 -13.03
N THR A 64 1.95 -1.79 -13.92
CA THR A 64 2.39 -2.64 -15.04
C THR A 64 1.70 -2.36 -16.37
N GLY A 65 0.72 -1.45 -16.43
CA GLY A 65 -0.14 -1.30 -17.61
C GLY A 65 -0.95 -2.58 -17.90
N GLY A 66 -1.24 -3.37 -16.86
CA GLY A 66 -1.92 -4.66 -16.96
C GLY A 66 -1.01 -5.87 -17.24
N ASP A 67 0.31 -5.68 -17.40
CA ASP A 67 1.24 -6.80 -17.55
C ASP A 67 1.49 -7.54 -16.23
N CYS A 68 0.69 -8.57 -15.99
CA CYS A 68 0.81 -9.44 -14.83
C CYS A 68 2.06 -10.36 -14.82
N LEU A 69 2.83 -10.39 -15.92
CA LEU A 69 4.10 -11.12 -16.01
C LEU A 69 5.30 -10.20 -15.82
N ALA A 70 5.07 -8.91 -15.55
CA ALA A 70 6.12 -7.92 -15.47
C ALA A 70 7.19 -8.27 -14.42
N ARG A 71 8.44 -8.18 -14.85
CA ARG A 71 9.66 -8.18 -14.02
C ARG A 71 10.60 -7.09 -14.57
N PRO A 72 10.69 -5.91 -13.93
CA PRO A 72 11.57 -4.86 -14.40
C PRO A 72 13.04 -5.33 -14.38
N PRO A 73 13.84 -5.02 -15.42
CA PRO A 73 15.25 -5.39 -15.47
C PRO A 73 16.02 -4.90 -14.22
N GLY A 74 16.68 -5.82 -13.53
CA GLY A 74 17.45 -5.52 -12.31
C GLY A 74 16.61 -5.20 -11.06
N GLY A 75 15.28 -5.31 -11.12
CA GLY A 75 14.38 -5.13 -9.98
C GLY A 75 13.97 -6.45 -9.31
N SER A 76 13.54 -6.37 -8.06
CA SER A 76 13.04 -7.51 -7.26
C SER A 76 11.51 -7.57 -7.15
N ALA A 77 10.82 -6.64 -7.79
CA ALA A 77 9.37 -6.57 -7.86
C ALA A 77 8.85 -7.47 -8.98
N ILE A 78 7.78 -8.24 -8.71
CA ILE A 78 7.19 -9.17 -9.67
C ILE A 78 5.67 -9.07 -9.71
N GLY A 79 5.10 -9.33 -10.90
CA GLY A 79 3.66 -9.51 -11.10
C GLY A 79 2.88 -8.21 -11.30
N CYS A 80 1.55 -8.32 -11.41
CA CYS A 80 0.63 -7.23 -11.72
C CYS A 80 0.75 -6.04 -10.74
N TYR A 81 1.11 -6.34 -9.48
CA TYR A 81 1.18 -5.36 -8.39
C TYR A 81 2.62 -5.03 -7.97
N GLN A 82 3.62 -5.50 -8.73
CA GLN A 82 5.04 -5.23 -8.49
C GLN A 82 5.46 -5.51 -7.02
N MET A 83 5.04 -6.67 -6.51
CA MET A 83 5.36 -7.11 -5.15
C MET A 83 6.83 -7.50 -5.04
N THR A 84 7.57 -6.89 -4.11
CA THR A 84 8.96 -7.29 -3.85
C THR A 84 9.00 -8.59 -3.05
N HIS A 85 10.13 -9.31 -3.11
CA HIS A 85 10.34 -10.50 -2.27
C HIS A 85 10.20 -10.19 -0.77
N ALA A 86 10.62 -9.00 -0.33
CA ALA A 86 10.41 -8.53 1.04
C ALA A 86 8.91 -8.42 1.36
N ALA A 87 8.13 -7.77 0.50
CA ALA A 87 6.68 -7.67 0.69
C ALA A 87 5.99 -9.04 0.68
N LEU A 88 6.47 -9.99 -0.15
CA LEU A 88 5.96 -11.37 -0.18
C LEU A 88 6.28 -12.14 1.10
N ARG A 89 7.43 -11.88 1.73
CA ARG A 89 7.72 -12.40 3.08
C ARG A 89 6.76 -11.82 4.11
N ASP A 90 6.54 -10.51 4.08
CA ASP A 90 5.68 -9.81 5.05
C ASP A 90 4.21 -10.28 5.00
N VAL A 91 3.77 -10.89 3.90
CA VAL A 91 2.41 -11.45 3.74
C VAL A 91 2.33 -12.97 3.78
N GLY A 92 3.44 -13.63 4.14
CA GLY A 92 3.51 -15.08 4.35
C GLY A 92 3.47 -15.90 3.07
N PHE A 93 3.97 -15.37 1.95
CA PHE A 93 4.21 -16.13 0.73
C PHE A 93 5.65 -16.67 0.65
N LYS A 94 6.59 -16.00 1.33
CA LYS A 94 7.99 -16.42 1.43
C LYS A 94 8.45 -16.48 2.89
N ASN A 95 9.41 -17.34 3.21
CA ASN A 95 10.04 -17.40 4.53
C ASN A 95 11.17 -16.35 4.65
N ALA A 96 11.81 -16.26 5.83
CA ALA A 96 12.92 -15.33 6.06
C ALA A 96 14.12 -15.54 5.11
N SER A 97 14.37 -16.79 4.72
CA SER A 97 15.42 -17.18 3.76
C SER A 97 15.09 -16.80 2.31
N GLY A 98 13.83 -16.47 2.00
CA GLY A 98 13.35 -16.11 0.67
C GLY A 98 12.72 -17.27 -0.12
N ASP A 99 12.62 -18.45 0.48
CA ASP A 99 11.97 -19.61 -0.12
C ASP A 99 10.46 -19.41 -0.13
N TRP A 100 9.81 -19.92 -1.17
CA TRP A 100 8.36 -19.97 -1.25
C TRP A 100 7.83 -20.92 -0.17
N LEU A 101 6.87 -20.42 0.61
CA LEU A 101 6.16 -21.24 1.58
C LEU A 101 5.11 -22.05 0.85
N ASP A 102 4.97 -23.33 1.21
CA ASP A 102 3.81 -24.13 0.80
C ASP A 102 2.56 -23.39 1.28
N ASN A 103 1.87 -22.81 0.32
CA ASN A 103 0.73 -21.96 0.53
C ASN A 103 -0.40 -22.54 -0.30
N ALA A 104 -1.63 -22.40 0.17
CA ALA A 104 -2.84 -22.91 -0.49
C ALA A 104 -3.08 -22.33 -1.91
N TRP A 105 -2.13 -21.59 -2.48
CA TRP A 105 -2.15 -21.03 -3.82
C TRP A 105 -1.34 -21.83 -4.84
N GLY A 106 -0.55 -22.83 -4.41
CA GLY A 106 0.25 -23.66 -5.31
C GLY A 106 1.30 -22.86 -6.08
N VAL A 107 2.13 -22.12 -5.34
CA VAL A 107 3.20 -21.29 -5.90
C VAL A 107 4.51 -21.67 -5.22
N ASP A 108 5.46 -22.17 -6.00
CA ASP A 108 6.79 -22.58 -5.53
C ASP A 108 7.95 -21.73 -6.11
N SER A 109 7.62 -20.84 -7.05
CA SER A 109 8.60 -20.06 -7.80
C SER A 109 8.04 -18.70 -8.22
N ASP A 110 8.94 -17.77 -8.55
CA ASP A 110 8.55 -16.43 -8.99
C ASP A 110 7.75 -16.48 -10.31
N ASP A 111 8.08 -17.40 -11.20
CA ASP A 111 7.41 -17.57 -12.49
C ASP A 111 5.99 -18.12 -12.31
N GLU A 112 5.79 -19.07 -11.40
CA GLU A 112 4.46 -19.54 -11.02
C GLU A 112 3.63 -18.43 -10.37
N PHE A 113 4.23 -17.63 -9.48
CA PHE A 113 3.55 -16.50 -8.88
C PHE A 113 3.05 -15.50 -9.95
N GLN A 114 3.91 -15.17 -10.92
CA GLN A 114 3.58 -14.26 -12.01
C GLN A 114 2.45 -14.80 -12.91
N ARG A 115 2.34 -16.12 -13.09
CA ARG A 115 1.25 -16.74 -13.85
C ARG A 115 -0.03 -16.90 -13.01
N ASN A 116 0.07 -16.90 -11.69
CA ASN A 116 -1.06 -17.12 -10.78
C ASN A 116 -1.68 -15.80 -10.29
N ARG A 117 -2.61 -15.24 -11.09
CA ARG A 117 -3.31 -13.98 -10.72
C ARG A 117 -4.07 -14.07 -9.39
N ARG A 118 -4.54 -15.26 -9.01
CA ARG A 118 -5.26 -15.46 -7.74
C ARG A 118 -4.30 -15.32 -6.55
N ALA A 119 -3.12 -15.92 -6.63
CA ALA A 119 -2.04 -15.75 -5.65
C ALA A 119 -1.62 -14.28 -5.51
N GLN A 120 -1.41 -13.58 -6.64
CA GLN A 120 -1.03 -12.17 -6.64
C GLN A 120 -2.07 -11.28 -5.96
N ARG A 121 -3.36 -11.50 -6.26
CA ARG A 121 -4.47 -10.77 -5.60
C ARG A 121 -4.53 -11.05 -4.11
N ALA A 122 -4.34 -12.30 -3.70
CA ALA A 122 -4.32 -12.66 -2.29
C ALA A 122 -3.14 -12.03 -1.55
N ALA A 123 -1.95 -12.04 -2.13
CA ALA A 123 -0.76 -11.37 -1.59
C ALA A 123 -1.00 -9.87 -1.43
N MET A 124 -1.54 -9.23 -2.47
CA MET A 124 -1.83 -7.79 -2.46
C MET A 124 -2.90 -7.42 -1.43
N LEU A 125 -3.95 -8.24 -1.31
CA LEU A 125 -4.97 -8.06 -0.27
C LEU A 125 -4.39 -8.11 1.14
N ARG A 126 -3.55 -9.12 1.42
CA ARG A 126 -2.85 -9.22 2.72
C ARG A 126 -1.94 -8.01 2.94
N TYR A 127 -1.18 -7.60 1.93
CA TYR A 127 -0.26 -6.48 2.03
C TYR A 127 -0.98 -5.16 2.32
N THR A 128 -2.05 -4.87 1.57
CA THR A 128 -2.87 -3.68 1.78
C THR A 128 -3.55 -3.69 3.15
N THR A 129 -4.01 -4.85 3.61
CA THR A 129 -4.61 -5.00 4.94
C THR A 129 -3.57 -4.72 6.04
N ASN A 130 -2.39 -5.32 5.95
CA ASN A 130 -1.29 -5.09 6.89
C ASN A 130 -0.89 -3.61 6.93
N ASN A 131 -0.74 -2.98 5.76
CA ASN A 131 -0.46 -1.55 5.67
C ASN A 131 -1.55 -0.71 6.34
N TRP A 132 -2.82 -0.98 6.04
CA TRP A 132 -3.95 -0.25 6.62
C TRP A 132 -4.01 -0.36 8.14
N LEU A 133 -3.78 -1.54 8.69
CA LEU A 133 -3.72 -1.73 10.15
C LEU A 133 -2.63 -0.87 10.77
N GLN A 134 -1.48 -0.73 10.11
CA GLN A 134 -0.34 0.06 10.58
C GLN A 134 -0.47 1.58 10.34
N VAL A 135 -1.38 2.04 9.46
CA VAL A 135 -1.62 3.49 9.31
C VAL A 135 -2.17 4.05 10.62
N ALA A 136 -1.51 5.09 11.14
CA ALA A 136 -1.85 5.71 12.41
C ALA A 136 -3.31 6.22 12.42
N PRO A 137 -4.06 6.06 13.54
CA PRO A 137 -5.44 6.54 13.67
C PRO A 137 -5.59 8.02 13.28
N CYS A 138 -4.71 8.90 13.76
CA CYS A 138 -4.80 10.33 13.45
C CYS A 138 -4.61 10.67 11.95
N VAL A 139 -4.06 9.76 11.14
CA VAL A 139 -4.02 9.90 9.67
C VAL A 139 -5.33 9.40 9.05
N LYS A 140 -5.92 8.32 9.59
CA LYS A 140 -7.24 7.83 9.19
C LYS A 140 -8.33 8.88 9.49
N ASP A 141 -8.20 9.62 10.59
CA ASP A 141 -9.12 10.72 10.96
C ASP A 141 -9.09 11.92 9.98
N LEU A 142 -8.12 11.95 9.06
CA LEU A 142 -8.04 12.94 7.99
C LEU A 142 -8.84 12.54 6.74
N ILE A 143 -9.50 11.37 6.73
CA ILE A 143 -10.40 10.97 5.64
C ILE A 143 -11.49 12.06 5.44
N GLY A 144 -11.75 12.39 4.18
CA GLY A 144 -12.62 13.49 3.75
C GLY A 144 -11.92 14.86 3.70
N ARG A 145 -10.71 15.00 4.25
CA ARG A 145 -9.97 16.28 4.26
C ARG A 145 -9.03 16.39 3.06
N THR A 146 -8.74 17.62 2.67
CA THR A 146 -7.71 17.92 1.66
C THR A 146 -6.37 18.20 2.33
N VAL A 147 -5.33 17.47 1.95
CA VAL A 147 -3.93 17.69 2.40
C VAL A 147 -3.04 17.83 1.18
N GLY A 148 -2.27 18.92 1.08
CA GLY A 148 -1.36 19.14 -0.05
C GLY A 148 -2.03 19.13 -1.44
N GLY A 149 -3.32 19.49 -1.50
CA GLY A 149 -4.13 19.44 -2.74
C GLY A 149 -4.59 18.04 -3.15
N VAL A 150 -4.66 17.10 -2.21
CA VAL A 150 -5.21 15.74 -2.40
C VAL A 150 -6.31 15.52 -1.37
N VAL A 151 -7.51 15.14 -1.82
CA VAL A 151 -8.56 14.66 -0.93
C VAL A 151 -8.14 13.28 -0.41
N LEU A 152 -8.11 13.12 0.90
CA LEU A 152 -7.77 11.86 1.53
C LEU A 152 -9.04 11.02 1.70
N ASP A 153 -9.03 9.81 1.16
CA ASP A 153 -9.96 8.74 1.50
C ASP A 153 -9.17 7.46 1.81
N GLN A 154 -9.87 6.38 2.15
CA GLN A 154 -9.21 5.11 2.43
C GLN A 154 -8.37 4.63 1.23
N ALA A 155 -8.89 4.75 0.01
CA ALA A 155 -8.23 4.32 -1.22
C ALA A 155 -6.92 5.10 -1.49
N ALA A 156 -6.93 6.42 -1.28
CA ALA A 156 -5.75 7.27 -1.36
C ALA A 156 -4.72 6.89 -0.30
N LEU A 157 -5.14 6.67 0.95
CA LEU A 157 -4.23 6.28 2.03
C LEU A 157 -3.58 4.93 1.75
N VAL A 158 -4.34 3.90 1.37
CA VAL A 158 -3.74 2.58 1.04
C VAL A 158 -2.83 2.66 -0.19
N SER A 159 -3.17 3.47 -1.19
CA SER A 159 -2.31 3.68 -2.37
C SER A 159 -0.99 4.38 -2.01
N GLY A 160 -1.03 5.36 -1.11
CA GLY A 160 0.17 6.00 -0.60
C GLY A 160 1.00 5.07 0.29
N ALA A 161 0.35 4.26 1.14
CA ALA A 161 1.03 3.26 1.96
C ALA A 161 1.69 2.16 1.11
N HIS A 162 1.07 1.76 0.00
CA HIS A 162 1.67 0.79 -0.92
C HIS A 162 3.04 1.26 -1.44
N LEU A 163 3.17 2.54 -1.79
CA LEU A 163 4.43 3.07 -2.32
C LEU A 163 5.44 3.47 -1.23
N LEU A 164 4.97 3.96 -0.08
CA LEU A 164 5.83 4.56 0.96
C LEU A 164 6.00 3.70 2.21
N GLY A 165 5.27 2.59 2.32
CA GLY A 165 4.98 1.92 3.59
C GLY A 165 4.05 2.74 4.49
N ALA A 166 3.44 2.10 5.49
CA ALA A 166 2.54 2.77 6.42
C ALA A 166 3.20 3.93 7.19
N SER A 167 4.40 3.70 7.76
CA SER A 167 5.16 4.74 8.48
C SER A 167 5.60 5.89 7.57
N GLY A 168 6.01 5.58 6.34
CA GLY A 168 6.37 6.58 5.34
C GLY A 168 5.18 7.44 4.93
N LEU A 169 4.01 6.84 4.75
CA LEU A 169 2.75 7.55 4.53
C LEU A 169 2.42 8.49 5.69
N VAL A 170 2.49 8.02 6.94
CA VAL A 170 2.18 8.84 8.12
C VAL A 170 3.06 10.09 8.15
N ARG A 171 4.37 9.94 7.92
CA ARG A 171 5.30 11.08 7.82
C ARG A 171 4.93 12.00 6.65
N PHE A 172 4.65 11.42 5.48
CA PHE A 172 4.34 12.16 4.27
C PHE A 172 3.06 13.00 4.40
N VAL A 173 1.98 12.43 4.93
CA VAL A 173 0.70 13.11 5.19
C VAL A 173 0.86 14.21 6.23
N ARG A 174 1.48 13.92 7.39
CA ARG A 174 1.71 14.91 8.46
C ARG A 174 2.52 16.12 7.97
N CYS A 175 3.39 15.90 7.01
CA CYS A 175 4.25 16.94 6.44
C CYS A 175 3.63 17.65 5.22
N GLY A 176 2.36 17.37 4.91
CA GLY A 176 1.58 18.04 3.87
C GLY A 176 1.88 17.55 2.45
N LEU A 177 2.26 16.27 2.29
CA LEU A 177 2.60 15.64 1.01
C LEU A 177 3.72 16.35 0.24
N ARG A 178 4.71 16.90 0.95
CA ARG A 178 5.84 17.63 0.35
C ARG A 178 7.03 16.70 0.09
N ALA A 179 7.84 17.04 -0.91
CA ALA A 179 8.96 16.19 -1.34
C ALA A 179 10.00 16.00 -0.24
N ARG A 180 10.24 17.01 0.60
CA ARG A 180 11.17 16.90 1.74
C ARG A 180 10.76 15.87 2.81
N CYS A 181 9.56 15.30 2.71
CA CYS A 181 8.97 14.45 3.74
C CYS A 181 9.04 12.95 3.41
N VAL A 182 9.48 12.59 2.20
CA VAL A 182 9.86 11.21 1.89
C VAL A 182 11.26 10.94 2.41
N SER A 183 11.57 9.71 2.83
CA SER A 183 12.91 9.40 3.33
C SER A 183 13.93 9.55 2.20
N PRO A 184 15.18 9.96 2.51
CA PRO A 184 16.27 9.99 1.53
C PRO A 184 16.48 8.63 0.86
N GLU A 185 16.38 7.54 1.62
CA GLU A 185 16.50 6.16 1.11
C GLU A 185 15.40 5.81 0.10
N ALA A 186 14.13 6.05 0.45
CA ALA A 186 13.03 5.82 -0.47
C ALA A 186 13.16 6.72 -1.70
N ALA A 187 13.58 7.97 -1.53
CA ALA A 187 13.84 8.89 -2.62
C ALA A 187 14.95 8.37 -3.55
N ALA A 188 16.07 7.88 -3.02
CA ALA A 188 17.17 7.34 -3.82
C ALA A 188 16.71 6.17 -4.71
N SER A 189 15.91 5.27 -4.15
CA SER A 189 15.36 4.11 -4.87
C SER A 189 14.28 4.47 -5.91
N ASN A 190 13.76 5.70 -5.88
CA ASN A 190 12.64 6.16 -6.70
C ASN A 190 12.99 7.37 -7.58
N GLY A 191 14.27 7.57 -7.90
CA GLY A 191 14.73 8.66 -8.78
C GLY A 191 14.59 10.06 -8.17
N GLY A 192 14.71 10.16 -6.85
CA GLY A 192 14.73 11.40 -6.07
C GLY A 192 13.38 11.80 -5.47
N SER A 193 13.44 12.69 -4.46
CA SER A 193 12.27 13.05 -3.64
C SER A 193 11.13 13.71 -4.42
N ARG A 194 11.45 14.45 -5.49
CA ARG A 194 10.45 15.07 -6.38
C ARG A 194 9.67 14.02 -7.16
N ARG A 195 10.37 13.04 -7.74
CA ARG A 195 9.76 11.95 -8.53
C ARG A 195 8.93 11.04 -7.64
N LEU A 196 9.46 10.65 -6.48
CA LEU A 196 8.72 9.85 -5.50
C LEU A 196 7.44 10.56 -5.02
N ARG A 197 7.53 11.85 -4.66
CA ARG A 197 6.36 12.64 -4.30
C ARG A 197 5.33 12.67 -5.44
N ALA A 198 5.75 12.96 -6.67
CA ALA A 198 4.84 13.04 -7.81
C ALA A 198 4.13 11.71 -8.05
N ASN A 199 4.85 10.59 -7.92
CA ASN A 199 4.27 9.25 -8.03
C ASN A 199 3.25 8.97 -6.93
N ALA A 200 3.61 9.22 -5.66
CA ALA A 200 2.69 9.06 -4.53
C ALA A 200 1.41 9.88 -4.70
N VAL A 201 1.54 11.18 -4.98
CA VAL A 201 0.39 12.09 -5.18
C VAL A 201 -0.47 11.67 -6.37
N ARG A 202 0.14 11.25 -7.49
CA ARG A 202 -0.61 10.76 -8.66
C ARG A 202 -1.45 9.53 -8.31
N ARG A 203 -0.86 8.54 -7.61
CA ARG A 203 -1.56 7.33 -7.17
C ARG A 203 -2.70 7.62 -6.19
N MET A 204 -2.43 8.46 -5.20
CA MET A 204 -3.45 8.88 -4.22
C MET A 204 -4.66 9.54 -4.90
N ARG A 205 -4.43 10.39 -5.91
CA ARG A 205 -5.50 11.04 -6.69
C ARG A 205 -6.25 10.06 -7.59
N ALA A 206 -5.55 9.15 -8.27
CA ALA A 206 -6.16 8.15 -9.15
C ALA A 206 -7.12 7.24 -8.35
N ALA A 207 -6.69 6.79 -7.16
CA ALA A 207 -7.49 5.97 -6.28
C ALA A 207 -8.80 6.66 -5.84
N TYR A 208 -8.70 7.94 -5.43
CA TYR A 208 -9.88 8.76 -5.10
C TYR A 208 -10.83 8.94 -6.30
N GLY A 209 -10.27 9.22 -7.49
CA GLY A 209 -11.06 9.43 -8.71
C GLY A 209 -11.94 8.23 -9.08
N LEU A 210 -11.44 7.00 -8.92
CA LEU A 210 -12.21 5.79 -9.20
C LEU A 210 -13.41 5.61 -8.28
N ARG A 211 -13.27 5.96 -7.00
CA ARG A 211 -14.38 5.94 -6.05
C ARG A 211 -15.49 6.92 -6.46
N VAL A 212 -15.13 8.13 -6.90
CA VAL A 212 -16.10 9.12 -7.38
C VAL A 212 -16.86 8.60 -8.61
N LEU A 213 -16.16 7.96 -9.55
CA LEU A 213 -16.77 7.35 -10.73
C LEU A 213 -17.69 6.17 -10.37
N ALA A 214 -17.29 5.31 -9.43
CA ALA A 214 -18.11 4.19 -8.98
C ALA A 214 -19.38 4.64 -8.24
N SER A 215 -19.26 5.64 -7.37
CA SER A 215 -20.41 6.20 -6.63
C SER A 215 -21.42 6.89 -7.55
N THR A 216 -20.95 7.56 -8.60
CA THR A 216 -21.84 8.21 -9.59
C THR A 216 -22.52 7.18 -10.50
N ALA A 217 -21.84 6.10 -10.89
CA ALA A 217 -22.44 4.99 -11.65
C ALA A 217 -23.56 4.26 -10.88
N ASP A 218 -23.37 4.01 -9.58
CA ASP A 218 -24.40 3.40 -8.71
C ASP A 218 -25.62 4.33 -8.55
N SER A 219 -25.39 5.62 -8.34
CA SER A 219 -26.46 6.63 -8.23
C SER A 219 -27.29 6.77 -9.51
N GLY A 220 -26.64 6.69 -10.69
CA GLY A 220 -27.30 6.73 -12.00
C GLY A 220 -28.03 5.44 -12.39
N SER A 221 -27.69 4.31 -11.75
CA SER A 221 -28.38 3.02 -11.92
C SER A 221 -29.65 2.94 -11.08
N ARG A 222 -29.63 3.51 -9.87
CA ARG A 222 -30.81 3.59 -8.99
C ARG A 222 -31.88 4.58 -9.49
N CYS A 223 -31.49 5.63 -10.23
CA CYS A 223 -32.45 6.55 -10.85
C CYS A 223 -33.17 5.97 -12.08
N ARG A 224 -32.80 4.77 -12.56
CA ARG A 224 -33.35 4.17 -13.79
C ARG A 224 -34.38 3.06 -13.57
N LEU A 225 -34.76 2.78 -12.32
CA LEU A 225 -35.72 1.73 -11.96
C LEU A 225 -37.10 2.26 -11.52
N SER A 226 -37.44 3.49 -11.88
CA SER A 226 -38.73 4.12 -11.56
C SER A 226 -39.49 4.60 -12.82
N GLY A 227 -39.32 3.91 -13.95
CA GLY A 227 -40.03 4.17 -15.21
C GLY A 227 -40.99 3.06 -15.55
#